data_AF-A0A962G1T5-F1
#
_entry.id   AF-A0A962G1T5-F1
#
_cell.length_a   1.000
_cell.length_b   1.000
_cell.length_c   1.000
_cell.angle_alpha   90.00
_cell.angle_beta   90.00
_cell.angle_gamma   90.00
#
_symmetry.space_group_name_H-M   'P 1'
#
loop_
_entity.id
_entity.type
_entity.pdbx_description
1 polymer ?
#
loop_
_entity_poly.entity_id
_entity_poly.type
_entity_poly.pdbx_seq_one_letter_code
_entity_poly.pdbx_strand_id
1 'polypeptide(L)'
;MKYVIKHPQQLSPLLKALRTKAGFSQAKVAAKLGVTHQAVSALERHPEKATLDRLMRFLGAMDVDIVLQSRPQRQSDELTSHPVEW
;
A
#
# COMPACT_ATOMS: atom_id res chain seq x y z
N MET A 1 -7.01 10.18 1.51
CA MET A 1 -5.65 10.12 2.12
C MET A 1 -4.73 9.40 1.15
N LYS A 2 -3.46 9.80 1.04
CA LYS A 2 -2.48 9.19 0.14
C LYS A 2 -1.43 8.44 0.96
N TYR A 3 -1.18 7.18 0.62
CA TYR A 3 -0.13 6.37 1.22
C TYR A 3 0.93 6.07 0.16
N VAL A 4 2.19 6.45 0.41
CA VAL A 4 3.30 6.16 -0.50
C VAL A 4 3.99 4.89 -0.02
N ILE A 5 3.85 3.83 -0.81
CA ILE A 5 4.49 2.53 -0.55
C ILE A 5 5.78 2.47 -1.38
N LYS A 6 6.91 2.31 -0.69
CA LYS A 6 8.25 2.15 -1.28
C LYS A 6 8.75 0.71 -1.14
N HIS A 7 8.32 0.00 -0.10
CA HIS A 7 8.75 -1.36 0.22
C HIS A 7 7.56 -2.25 0.63
N PRO A 8 7.57 -3.56 0.29
CA PRO A 8 6.48 -4.48 0.63
C PRO A 8 6.14 -4.56 2.12
N GLN A 9 7.13 -4.38 3.00
CA GLN A 9 6.96 -4.45 4.46
C GLN A 9 6.00 -3.37 4.98
N GLN A 10 5.82 -2.27 4.24
CA GLN A 10 4.86 -1.22 4.60
C GLN A 10 3.40 -1.65 4.39
N LEU A 11 3.16 -2.69 3.58
CA LEU A 11 1.80 -3.15 3.26
C LEU A 11 1.12 -3.79 4.47
N SER A 12 1.81 -4.63 5.25
CA SER A 12 1.18 -5.38 6.35
C SER A 12 0.46 -4.47 7.36
N PRO A 13 1.13 -3.47 7.98
CA PRO A 13 0.46 -2.55 8.89
C PRO A 13 -0.58 -1.67 8.17
N LEU A 14 -0.36 -1.33 6.90
CA LEU A 14 -1.28 -0.50 6.11
C LEU A 14 -2.60 -1.23 5.83
N LEU A 15 -2.57 -2.49 5.38
CA LEU A 15 -3.77 -3.28 5.10
C LEU A 15 -4.63 -3.44 6.36
N LYS A 16 -4.00 -3.73 7.50
CA LYS A 16 -4.69 -3.79 8.80
C LYS A 16 -5.35 -2.44 9.14
N ALA A 17 -4.62 -1.33 8.97
CA ALA A 17 -5.13 0.01 9.27
C ALA A 17 -6.30 0.41 8.36
N LEU A 18 -6.22 0.11 7.04
CA LEU A 18 -7.31 0.35 6.09
C LEU A 18 -8.56 -0.43 6.49
N ARG A 19 -8.41 -1.72 6.82
CA ARG A 19 -9.53 -2.55 7.28
C ARG A 19 -10.18 -1.98 8.56
N THR A 20 -9.38 -1.62 9.56
CA THR A 20 -9.93 -1.09 10.82
C THR A 20 -10.57 0.28 10.61
N LYS A 21 -10.02 1.11 9.73
CA LYS A 21 -10.59 2.41 9.36
C LYS A 21 -11.94 2.25 8.64
N ALA A 22 -12.10 1.19 7.85
CA ALA A 22 -13.37 0.82 7.24
C ALA A 22 -14.36 0.15 8.23
N GLY A 23 -13.99 -0.01 9.51
CA GLY A 23 -14.86 -0.60 10.53
C GLY A 23 -15.11 -2.10 10.36
N PHE A 24 -14.21 -2.82 9.68
CA PHE A 24 -14.37 -4.24 9.40
C PHE A 24 -13.47 -5.12 10.27
N SER A 25 -14.00 -6.25 10.75
CA SER A 25 -13.18 -7.35 11.28
C SER A 25 -12.59 -8.17 10.11
N GLN A 26 -11.57 -8.98 10.38
CA GLN A 26 -11.04 -9.91 9.37
C GLN A 26 -12.14 -10.87 8.87
N ALA A 27 -13.04 -11.32 9.75
CA ALA A 27 -14.16 -12.19 9.39
C ALA A 27 -15.17 -11.49 8.46
N LYS A 28 -15.46 -10.20 8.70
CA LYS A 28 -16.35 -9.41 7.85
C LYS A 28 -15.77 -9.22 6.45
N VAL A 29 -14.47 -8.94 6.35
CA VAL A 29 -13.79 -8.86 5.03
C VAL A 29 -13.80 -10.21 4.34
N ALA A 30 -13.51 -11.30 5.06
CA ALA A 30 -13.53 -12.65 4.52
C ALA A 30 -14.89 -13.00 3.91
N ALA A 31 -15.98 -12.70 4.63
CA ALA A 31 -17.34 -12.88 4.14
C ALA A 31 -17.64 -12.03 2.89
N LYS A 32 -17.26 -10.75 2.89
CA LYS A 32 -17.44 -9.84 1.73
C LYS A 32 -16.69 -10.33 0.48
N LEU A 33 -15.55 -10.98 0.66
CA LEU A 33 -14.69 -11.48 -0.42
C LEU A 33 -14.97 -12.94 -0.80
N GLY A 34 -15.86 -13.64 -0.09
CA GLY A 34 -16.10 -15.08 -0.31
C GLY A 34 -14.89 -15.96 -0.02
N VAL A 35 -14.05 -15.58 0.95
CA VAL A 35 -12.83 -16.32 1.35
C VAL A 35 -12.85 -16.66 2.84
N THR A 36 -11.87 -17.42 3.31
CA THR A 36 -11.77 -17.80 4.73
C THR A 36 -11.18 -16.66 5.60
N HIS A 37 -11.42 -16.71 6.91
CA HIS A 37 -10.77 -15.80 7.85
C HIS A 37 -9.23 -15.92 7.81
N GLN A 38 -8.73 -17.16 7.71
CA GLN A 38 -7.30 -17.46 7.59
C GLN A 38 -6.72 -16.83 6.32
N ALA A 39 -7.49 -16.79 5.23
CA ALA A 39 -7.09 -16.16 3.97
C ALA A 39 -6.83 -14.66 4.14
N VAL A 40 -7.69 -13.94 4.85
CA VAL A 40 -7.51 -12.52 5.18
C VAL A 40 -6.36 -12.33 6.18
N SER A 41 -6.29 -13.17 7.21
CA SER A 41 -5.22 -13.13 8.21
C SER A 41 -3.82 -13.32 7.59
N ALA A 42 -3.69 -14.28 6.66
CA ALA A 42 -2.45 -14.53 5.92
C ALA A 42 -2.10 -13.37 4.99
N LEU A 43 -3.08 -12.78 4.31
CA LEU A 43 -2.89 -11.60 3.47
C LEU A 43 -2.37 -10.40 4.29
N GLU A 44 -2.95 -10.14 5.47
CA GLU A 44 -2.49 -9.04 6.33
C GLU A 44 -1.10 -9.30 6.92
N ARG A 45 -0.74 -10.56 7.18
CA ARG A 45 0.56 -10.92 7.76
C ARG A 45 1.70 -10.95 6.74
N HIS A 46 1.42 -11.45 5.53
CA HIS A 46 2.39 -11.67 4.46
C HIS A 46 1.87 -11.17 3.10
N PRO A 47 1.58 -9.87 2.96
CA PRO A 47 1.02 -9.31 1.74
C PRO A 47 1.96 -9.46 0.52
N GLU A 48 3.27 -9.57 0.74
CA GLU A 48 4.27 -9.81 -0.29
C GLU A 48 4.14 -11.18 -0.98
N LYS A 49 3.46 -12.14 -0.33
CA LYS A 49 3.20 -13.48 -0.89
C LYS A 49 1.84 -13.58 -1.56
N ALA A 50 1.00 -12.55 -1.45
CA ALA A 50 -0.32 -12.55 -2.06
C ALA A 50 -0.21 -12.23 -3.55
N THR A 51 -1.13 -12.80 -4.33
CA THR A 51 -1.30 -12.38 -5.73
C THR A 51 -1.81 -10.94 -5.77
N LEU A 52 -1.46 -10.22 -6.84
CA LEU A 52 -1.95 -8.86 -7.06
C LEU A 52 -3.47 -8.79 -7.10
N ASP A 53 -4.14 -9.76 -7.75
CA ASP A 53 -5.61 -9.87 -7.78
C ASP A 53 -6.21 -9.90 -6.37
N ARG A 54 -5.64 -10.72 -5.47
CA ARG A 54 -6.13 -10.83 -4.10
C ARG A 54 -5.92 -9.57 -3.29
N LEU A 55 -4.78 -8.90 -3.50
CA LEU A 55 -4.50 -7.60 -2.90
C LEU A 55 -5.52 -6.56 -3.39
N MET A 56 -5.76 -6.49 -4.70
CA MET A 56 -6.72 -5.56 -5.30
C MET A 56 -8.15 -5.79 -4.83
N ARG A 57 -8.60 -7.06 -4.75
CA ARG A 57 -9.93 -7.40 -4.20
C ARG A 57 -10.07 -6.94 -2.75
N PHE A 58 -9.04 -7.16 -1.93
CA PHE A 58 -9.02 -6.65 -0.57
C PHE A 58 -9.14 -5.13 -0.56
N LEU A 59 -8.28 -4.39 -1.27
CA LEU A 59 -8.34 -2.93 -1.30
C LEU A 59 -9.71 -2.40 -1.79
N GLY A 60 -10.27 -3.00 -2.84
CA GLY A 60 -11.61 -2.65 -3.34
C GLY A 60 -12.73 -2.91 -2.31
N ALA A 61 -12.61 -3.94 -1.47
CA ALA A 61 -13.57 -4.16 -0.39
C ALA A 61 -13.53 -3.08 0.71
N MET A 62 -12.46 -2.28 0.77
CA MET A 62 -12.31 -1.09 1.62
C MET A 62 -12.48 0.24 0.87
N ASP A 63 -12.92 0.23 -0.39
CA ASP A 63 -13.04 1.42 -1.24
C ASP A 63 -11.69 2.16 -1.39
N VAL A 64 -10.61 1.41 -1.63
CA VAL A 64 -9.24 1.92 -1.82
C VAL A 64 -8.70 1.54 -3.19
N ASP A 65 -8.19 2.53 -3.92
CA ASP A 65 -7.54 2.34 -5.23
C ASP A 65 -6.00 2.24 -5.13
N ILE A 66 -5.39 1.48 -6.04
CA ILE A 66 -3.95 1.52 -6.30
C ILE A 66 -3.68 2.53 -7.43
N VAL A 67 -2.73 3.44 -7.20
CA VAL A 67 -2.31 4.43 -8.21
C VAL A 67 -0.81 4.29 -8.46
N LEU A 68 -0.42 4.11 -9.72
CA LEU A 68 0.98 4.17 -10.15
C LEU A 68 1.34 5.61 -10.48
N GLN A 69 2.43 6.11 -9.91
CA GLN A 69 2.88 7.49 -10.09
C GLN A 69 4.38 7.52 -10.35
N SER A 70 4.80 8.31 -11.33
CA SER A 70 6.22 8.60 -11.55
C SER A 70 6.80 9.29 -10.32
N ARG A 71 8.05 8.95 -9.97
CA ARG A 71 8.76 9.69 -8.92
C ARG A 71 8.98 11.13 -9.41
N PRO A 72 8.94 12.13 -8.52
CA PRO A 72 9.35 13.47 -8.90
C PRO A 72 10.76 13.39 -9.48
N GLN A 73 10.98 13.98 -10.66
CA GLN A 73 12.33 14.14 -11.20
C GLN A 73 13.12 14.92 -10.15
N ARG A 74 14.21 14.32 -9.66
CA ARG A 74 15.20 15.08 -8.90
C ARG A 74 15.75 16.10 -9.90
N GLN A 75 15.36 17.36 -9.78
CA GLN A 75 16.05 18.45 -10.47
C GLN A 75 17.51 18.37 -10.04
N SER A 76 18.36 17.89 -10.94
CA SER A 76 19.80 18.10 -10.88
C SER A 76 20.06 19.52 -11.39
N ASP A 77 19.56 20.51 -10.67
CA ASP A 77 19.74 21.94 -10.96
C ASP A 77 20.25 22.63 -9.69
N GLU A 78 21.49 22.30 -9.30
CA GLU A 78 22.36 23.17 -8.47
C GLU A 78 23.80 22.60 -8.41
N LEU A 79 24.32 22.22 -9.58
CA LEU A 79 25.77 22.22 -9.81
C LEU A 79 26.12 23.41 -10.71
N THR A 80 25.43 24.54 -10.54
CA THR A 80 25.88 25.83 -11.03
C THR A 80 27.00 26.30 -10.11
N SER A 81 28.22 26.02 -10.55
CA SER A 81 29.32 26.99 -10.59
C SER A 81 29.16 28.19 -9.65
N HIS A 82 29.68 28.07 -8.43
CA HIS A 82 30.24 29.23 -7.76
C HIS A 82 31.71 29.31 -8.20
N PRO A 83 32.13 30.34 -8.94
CA PRO A 83 33.55 30.66 -9.01
C PRO A 83 33.99 30.99 -7.58
N VAL A 84 34.97 30.26 -7.07
CA VAL A 84 35.67 30.64 -5.85
C VAL A 84 36.44 31.92 -6.19
N GLU A 85 35.90 33.08 -5.82
CA GLU A 85 36.70 34.30 -5.76
C GLU A 85 37.45 34.29 -4.41
N TRP A 86 38.78 34.29 -4.48
CA TRP A 86 39.68 34.43 -3.34
C TRP A 86 39.80 35.88 -2.90
#